data_AF-E4MNR1-F1
#
_entry.id   AF-E4MNR1-F1
#
_cell.length_a   1.000
_cell.length_b   1.000
_cell.length_c   1.000
_cell.angle_alpha   90.00
_cell.angle_beta   90.00
_cell.angle_gamma   90.00
#
_symmetry.space_group_name_H-M   'P 1'
#
loop_
_entity.id
_entity.type
_entity.pdbx_description
1 polymer ?
#
loop_
_entity_poly.entity_id
_entity_poly.type
_entity_poly.pdbx_seq_one_letter_code
_entity_poly.pdbx_strand_id
1 'polypeptide(L)'
;MYAIVEIAGQQFKVSKDQKVFVHRLPNQEGEKVAFNNVLLLDNNGTITVGAPAINGASVEAKVLKHLKGDKVLVFKKKRRKGYKVKNGHRQFLTQIVIENIVASGAKSTQAKPKTEKAPVKSAKADDLKKIEGIGPKAAEALVAAGVDTFAKLAKKSVEEIKTILSETSSTLAHLDPQTWAAQAQLAAEGKWDELKKWQDELNGGIVK
;
A
#
# COMPACT_ATOMS: atom_id res chain seq x y z
N MET A 1 -29.02 12.23 -0.18
CA MET A 1 -28.26 11.18 -0.89
C MET A 1 -27.65 10.20 0.10
N TYR A 2 -27.95 8.90 -0.03
CA TYR A 2 -27.32 7.83 0.77
C TYR A 2 -26.97 6.65 -0.13
N ALA A 3 -26.07 5.79 0.36
CA ALA A 3 -25.71 4.55 -0.30
C ALA A 3 -25.82 3.36 0.67
N ILE A 4 -26.04 2.17 0.13
CA ILE A 4 -25.85 0.91 0.84
C ILE A 4 -24.56 0.30 0.31
N VAL A 5 -23.56 0.18 1.18
CA VAL A 5 -22.21 -0.27 0.85
C VAL A 5 -21.84 -1.49 1.69
N GLU A 6 -21.13 -2.43 1.09
CA GLU A 6 -20.55 -3.55 1.81
C GLU A 6 -19.17 -3.17 2.35
N ILE A 7 -19.00 -3.25 3.67
CA ILE A 7 -17.74 -2.99 4.35
C ILE A 7 -17.41 -4.18 5.24
N ALA A 8 -16.28 -4.84 4.94
CA ALA A 8 -15.79 -5.99 5.70
C ALA A 8 -16.85 -7.09 5.91
N GLY A 9 -17.62 -7.41 4.86
CA GLY A 9 -18.62 -8.47 4.85
C GLY A 9 -19.99 -8.11 5.46
N GLN A 10 -20.22 -6.84 5.82
CA GLN A 10 -21.51 -6.36 6.31
C GLN A 10 -21.99 -5.15 5.53
N GLN A 11 -23.31 -5.02 5.37
CA GLN A 11 -23.91 -3.90 4.65
C GLN A 11 -24.22 -2.75 5.60
N PHE A 12 -23.85 -1.54 5.19
CA PHE A 12 -24.11 -0.31 5.95
C PHE A 12 -24.87 0.68 5.08
N LYS A 13 -25.91 1.29 5.65
CA LYS A 13 -26.52 2.50 5.11
C LYS A 13 -25.67 3.69 5.52
N VAL A 14 -25.13 4.40 4.54
CA VAL A 14 -24.18 5.49 4.74
C VAL A 14 -24.65 6.77 4.05
N SER A 15 -24.47 7.88 4.74
CA SER A 15 -24.65 9.23 4.24
C SER A 15 -23.35 10.02 4.34
N LYS A 16 -23.23 11.11 3.58
CA LYS A 16 -22.10 12.03 3.69
C LYS A 16 -21.92 12.54 5.14
N ASP A 17 -20.67 12.65 5.59
CA ASP A 17 -20.25 13.10 6.92
C ASP A 17 -20.70 12.20 8.09
N GLN A 18 -21.30 11.05 7.81
CA GLN A 18 -21.73 10.10 8.83
C GLN A 18 -20.53 9.33 9.39
N LYS A 19 -20.50 9.16 10.72
CA LYS A 19 -19.55 8.27 11.40
C LYS A 19 -20.16 6.89 11.55
N VAL A 20 -19.40 5.86 11.17
CA VAL A 20 -19.84 4.47 11.21
C VAL A 20 -18.78 3.61 11.88
N PHE A 21 -19.20 2.64 12.70
CA PHE A 21 -18.33 1.63 13.25
C PHE A 21 -18.41 0.38 12.39
N VAL A 22 -17.24 -0.03 11.89
CA VAL A 22 -17.09 -1.22 11.04
C VAL A 22 -16.09 -2.18 11.68
N HIS A 23 -15.97 -3.39 11.13
CA HIS A 23 -14.94 -4.33 11.57
C HIS A 23 -13.53 -3.76 11.43
N ARG A 24 -12.55 -4.41 12.07
CA ARG A 24 -11.18 -3.94 12.03
C ARG A 24 -10.66 -3.88 10.60
N LEU A 25 -10.20 -2.70 10.18
CA LEU A 25 -9.54 -2.46 8.90
C LEU A 25 -8.01 -2.50 9.10
N PRO A 26 -7.24 -2.90 8.07
CA PRO A 26 -5.77 -2.92 8.11
C PRO A 26 -5.13 -1.54 7.95
N ASN A 27 -5.87 -0.56 7.40
CA ASN A 27 -5.42 0.82 7.19
C ASN A 27 -5.12 1.55 8.50
N GLN A 28 -4.26 2.56 8.44
CA GLN A 28 -3.87 3.37 9.59
C GLN A 28 -4.88 4.48 9.90
N GLU A 29 -4.82 5.04 11.11
CA GLU A 29 -5.66 6.18 11.49
C GLU A 29 -5.29 7.42 10.66
N GLY A 30 -6.31 8.12 10.15
CA GLY A 30 -6.15 9.27 9.26
C GLY A 30 -6.08 8.92 7.77
N GLU A 31 -5.93 7.65 7.41
CA GLU A 31 -5.85 7.19 6.03
C GLU A 31 -7.24 7.23 5.34
N LYS A 32 -7.24 7.49 4.04
CA LYS A 32 -8.45 7.41 3.20
C LYS A 32 -8.63 6.00 2.66
N VAL A 33 -9.86 5.51 2.68
CA VAL A 33 -10.24 4.17 2.20
C VAL A 33 -11.44 4.32 1.26
N ALA A 34 -11.37 3.66 0.11
CA ALA A 34 -12.45 3.62 -0.87
C ALA A 34 -13.12 2.24 -0.88
N PHE A 35 -14.46 2.23 -0.83
CA PHE A 35 -15.27 1.02 -0.87
C PHE A 35 -16.04 0.96 -2.19
N ASN A 36 -15.67 0.01 -3.05
CA ASN A 36 -16.21 -0.11 -4.41
C ASN A 36 -17.50 -0.95 -4.48
N ASN A 37 -17.79 -1.76 -3.46
CA ASN A 37 -18.98 -2.61 -3.42
C ASN A 37 -20.19 -1.82 -2.92
N VAL A 38 -20.71 -0.95 -3.78
CA VAL A 38 -21.95 -0.20 -3.54
C VAL A 38 -23.12 -0.95 -4.14
N LEU A 39 -24.10 -1.32 -3.33
CA LEU A 39 -25.25 -2.15 -3.71
C LEU A 39 -26.45 -1.31 -4.13
N LEU A 40 -26.64 -0.14 -3.50
CA LEU A 40 -27.75 0.76 -3.76
C LEU A 40 -27.28 2.20 -3.58
N LEU A 41 -27.76 3.09 -4.43
CA LEU A 41 -27.53 4.53 -4.32
C LEU A 41 -28.87 5.26 -4.48
N ASP A 42 -29.21 6.10 -3.51
CA ASP A 42 -30.36 6.99 -3.55
C ASP A 42 -29.86 8.43 -3.71
N ASN A 43 -30.13 9.01 -4.86
CA ASN A 43 -29.85 10.41 -5.15
C ASN A 43 -31.14 11.24 -5.06
N ASN A 44 -31.57 11.51 -3.83
CA ASN A 44 -32.71 12.39 -3.51
C ASN A 44 -33.99 12.00 -4.25
N GLY A 45 -34.31 10.69 -4.25
CA GLY A 45 -35.52 10.14 -4.87
C GLY A 45 -35.25 9.32 -6.14
N THR A 46 -34.10 9.50 -6.79
CA THR A 46 -33.68 8.59 -7.87
C THR A 46 -32.89 7.43 -7.27
N ILE A 47 -33.51 6.25 -7.21
CA ILE A 47 -32.91 5.05 -6.62
C ILE A 47 -32.30 4.20 -7.73
N THR A 48 -31.00 3.93 -7.63
CA THR A 48 -30.26 2.99 -8.47
C THR A 48 -29.92 1.76 -7.64
N VAL A 49 -30.29 0.57 -8.13
CA VAL A 49 -30.02 -0.72 -7.47
C VAL A 49 -29.04 -1.52 -8.32
N GLY A 50 -28.01 -2.07 -7.68
CA GLY A 50 -27.00 -2.90 -8.32
C GLY A 50 -27.44 -4.36 -8.49
N ALA A 51 -26.79 -5.06 -9.42
CA ALA A 51 -26.98 -6.49 -9.63
C ALA A 51 -25.62 -7.15 -9.98
N PRO A 52 -24.79 -7.55 -9.00
CA PRO A 52 -24.95 -7.42 -7.54
C PRO A 52 -24.51 -6.06 -6.96
N ALA A 53 -23.62 -5.34 -7.65
CA ALA A 53 -23.16 -4.01 -7.25
C ALA A 53 -23.31 -3.02 -8.41
N ILE A 54 -23.26 -1.72 -8.12
CA ILE A 54 -23.35 -0.64 -9.10
C ILE A 54 -21.96 -0.37 -9.67
N ASN A 55 -21.78 -0.62 -10.97
CA ASN A 55 -20.50 -0.42 -11.63
C ASN A 55 -20.06 1.06 -11.59
N GLY A 56 -18.84 1.31 -11.11
CA GLY A 56 -18.26 2.66 -11.05
C GLY A 56 -18.75 3.54 -9.90
N ALA A 57 -19.59 3.02 -9.01
CA ALA A 57 -19.90 3.68 -7.75
C ALA A 57 -18.80 3.38 -6.71
N SER A 58 -18.48 4.36 -5.87
CA SER A 58 -17.52 4.16 -4.77
C SER A 58 -17.88 5.07 -3.59
N VAL A 59 -17.64 4.59 -2.37
CA VAL A 59 -17.77 5.38 -1.15
C VAL A 59 -16.38 5.64 -0.60
N GLU A 60 -15.99 6.91 -0.54
CA GLU A 60 -14.74 7.35 0.06
C GLU A 60 -14.97 7.69 1.53
N ALA A 61 -14.13 7.11 2.39
CA ALA A 61 -14.16 7.32 3.82
C ALA A 61 -12.76 7.60 4.36
N LYS A 62 -12.70 8.21 5.54
CA LYS A 62 -11.47 8.39 6.30
C LYS A 62 -11.52 7.60 7.59
N VAL A 63 -10.45 6.88 7.89
CA VAL A 63 -10.28 6.20 9.17
C VAL A 63 -10.06 7.25 10.25
N LEU A 64 -10.95 7.31 11.24
CA LEU A 64 -10.79 8.23 12.37
C LEU A 64 -9.93 7.62 13.46
N LYS A 65 -10.32 6.43 13.93
CA LYS A 65 -9.62 5.73 15.00
C LYS A 65 -9.95 4.25 15.03
N HIS A 66 -9.09 3.49 15.66
CA HIS A 66 -9.36 2.11 16.01
C HIS A 66 -9.67 1.94 17.49
N LEU A 67 -10.66 1.11 17.81
CA LEU A 67 -11.09 0.90 19.18
C LEU A 67 -11.52 -0.53 19.44
N LYS A 68 -11.69 -0.86 20.73
CA LYS A 68 -12.34 -2.08 21.15
C LYS A 68 -13.75 -1.74 21.61
N GLY A 69 -14.75 -2.47 21.11
CA GLY A 69 -16.13 -2.32 21.53
C GLY A 69 -16.34 -2.70 22.99
N ASP A 70 -17.58 -2.69 23.43
CA ASP A 70 -17.92 -3.02 24.80
C ASP A 70 -17.58 -4.47 25.14
N LYS A 71 -17.24 -4.69 26.42
CA LYS A 71 -16.87 -6.03 26.88
C LYS A 71 -18.12 -6.89 26.98
N VAL A 72 -18.20 -7.90 26.12
CA VAL A 72 -19.21 -8.94 26.19
C VAL A 72 -18.68 -10.05 27.10
N LEU A 73 -19.46 -10.44 28.11
CA LEU A 73 -19.10 -11.54 29.01
C LEU A 73 -19.64 -12.85 28.44
N VAL A 74 -18.74 -13.71 27.98
CA VAL A 74 -19.05 -15.07 27.54
C VAL A 74 -19.02 -15.98 28.76
N PHE A 75 -20.22 -16.29 29.28
CA PHE A 75 -20.39 -17.20 30.40
C PHE A 75 -20.93 -18.56 29.93
N LYS A 76 -20.19 -19.63 30.21
CA LYS A 76 -20.59 -21.02 29.93
C LYS A 76 -20.74 -21.76 31.25
N LYS A 77 -21.86 -22.44 31.49
CA LYS A 77 -22.10 -23.21 32.72
C LYS A 77 -22.87 -24.49 32.41
N LYS A 78 -22.47 -25.61 33.02
CA LYS A 78 -23.25 -26.86 33.02
C LYS A 78 -23.76 -27.13 34.44
N ARG A 79 -25.09 -27.30 34.58
CA ARG A 79 -25.74 -27.52 35.88
C ARG A 79 -25.25 -28.83 36.51
N ARG A 80 -24.96 -28.84 37.83
CA ARG A 80 -24.52 -30.01 38.62
C ARG A 80 -23.22 -30.69 38.14
N LYS A 81 -22.46 -30.08 37.22
CA LYS A 81 -21.20 -30.65 36.70
C LYS A 81 -19.94 -29.90 37.16
N GLY A 82 -20.07 -28.92 38.06
CA GLY A 82 -18.96 -28.03 38.47
C GLY A 82 -18.43 -27.09 37.38
N TYR A 83 -18.66 -27.41 36.11
CA TYR A 83 -18.22 -26.62 34.96
C TYR A 83 -18.90 -25.24 34.89
N LYS A 84 -18.09 -24.20 35.08
CA LYS A 84 -18.41 -22.80 34.80
C LYS A 84 -17.16 -22.10 34.25
N VAL A 85 -17.30 -21.33 33.18
CA VAL A 85 -16.23 -20.54 32.56
C VAL A 85 -16.78 -19.15 32.28
N LYS A 86 -16.03 -18.10 32.64
CA LYS A 86 -16.40 -16.70 32.40
C LYS A 86 -15.24 -15.99 31.72
N ASN A 87 -15.36 -15.71 30.43
CA ASN A 87 -14.35 -15.00 29.66
C ASN A 87 -14.92 -13.67 29.16
N GLY A 88 -14.08 -12.63 29.12
CA GLY A 88 -14.44 -11.37 28.46
C GLY A 88 -14.02 -11.41 27.00
N HIS A 89 -14.91 -11.01 26.10
CA HIS A 89 -14.59 -10.72 24.70
C HIS A 89 -14.75 -9.22 24.44
N ARG A 90 -13.84 -8.63 23.65
CA ARG A 90 -14.01 -7.28 23.12
C ARG A 90 -13.73 -7.31 21.63
N GLN A 91 -14.70 -6.88 20.83
CA GLN A 91 -14.54 -6.83 19.39
C GLN A 91 -13.64 -5.66 18.98
N PHE A 92 -12.68 -5.90 18.09
CA PHE A 92 -11.92 -4.82 17.47
C PHE A 92 -12.74 -4.16 16.37
N LEU A 93 -12.86 -2.84 16.44
CA LEU A 93 -13.64 -2.03 15.52
C LEU A 93 -12.79 -0.88 14.98
N THR A 94 -13.21 -0.37 13.83
CA THR A 94 -12.68 0.86 13.23
C THR A 94 -13.81 1.86 13.12
N GLN A 95 -13.57 3.09 13.58
CA GLN A 95 -14.47 4.19 13.32
C GLN A 95 -14.03 4.89 12.05
N ILE A 96 -14.94 4.98 11.09
CA ILE A 96 -14.74 5.70 9.84
C ILE A 96 -15.70 6.88 9.75
N VAL A 97 -15.33 7.91 9.01
CA VAL A 97 -16.22 8.98 8.56
C VAL A 97 -16.34 8.93 7.05
N ILE A 98 -17.55 9.03 6.54
CA ILE A 98 -17.81 9.02 5.10
C ILE A 98 -17.56 10.42 4.54
N GLU A 99 -16.59 10.56 3.64
CA GLU A 99 -16.25 11.86 3.04
C GLU A 99 -17.10 12.12 1.79
N ASN A 100 -17.11 11.16 0.85
CA ASN A 100 -17.80 11.32 -0.43
C ASN A 100 -18.48 10.02 -0.88
N ILE A 101 -19.56 10.17 -1.64
CA ILE A 101 -20.23 9.08 -2.35
C ILE A 101 -20.18 9.41 -3.83
N VAL A 102 -19.48 8.59 -4.62
CA VAL A 102 -19.32 8.75 -6.06
C VAL A 102 -20.35 7.88 -6.78
N ALA A 103 -21.16 8.49 -7.64
CA ALA A 103 -22.13 7.79 -8.48
C ALA A 103 -21.49 7.34 -9.82
N SER A 104 -22.02 6.25 -10.38
CA SER A 104 -21.57 5.65 -11.64
C SER A 104 -21.58 6.67 -12.79
N GLY A 105 -20.40 7.09 -13.26
CA GLY A 105 -20.25 8.02 -14.39
C GLY A 105 -19.14 9.06 -14.24
N ALA A 106 -18.64 9.27 -13.02
CA ALA A 106 -17.39 10.01 -12.81
C ALA A 106 -16.23 9.00 -12.86
N LYS A 107 -15.28 9.18 -13.81
CA LYS A 107 -14.06 8.39 -13.90
C LYS A 107 -13.45 8.19 -12.51
N SER A 108 -13.26 6.94 -12.11
CA SER A 108 -12.49 6.61 -10.91
C SER A 108 -11.05 7.12 -11.11
N THR A 109 -10.77 8.32 -10.62
CA THR A 109 -9.39 8.70 -10.32
C THR A 109 -8.94 7.80 -9.20
N GLN A 110 -8.19 6.76 -9.55
CA GLN A 110 -7.41 5.97 -8.62
C GLN A 110 -6.64 6.92 -7.71
N ALA A 111 -7.09 7.04 -6.47
CA ALA A 111 -6.32 7.66 -5.41
C ALA A 111 -5.12 6.75 -5.13
N LYS A 112 -4.04 6.97 -5.88
CA LYS A 112 -2.69 6.72 -5.34
C LYS A 112 -2.60 7.48 -4.02
N PRO A 113 -2.09 6.86 -2.93
CA PRO A 113 -1.88 7.56 -1.68
C PRO A 113 -0.97 8.78 -1.95
N LYS A 114 -1.54 9.98 -1.85
CA LYS A 114 -0.81 11.24 -1.81
C LYS A 114 -0.58 11.58 -0.35
N THR A 115 0.62 11.24 0.12
CA THR A 115 1.37 12.07 1.04
C THR A 115 1.47 13.47 0.42
N GLU A 116 0.93 14.48 1.10
CA GLU A 116 0.89 15.85 0.59
C GLU A 116 1.81 16.74 1.44
N LYS A 117 2.92 17.19 0.82
CA LYS A 117 3.36 18.59 0.77
C LYS A 117 4.56 18.71 -0.19
N ALA A 118 4.37 19.46 -1.26
CA ALA A 118 5.40 19.96 -2.18
C ALA A 118 5.79 21.40 -1.74
N PRO A 119 6.95 21.97 -2.12
CA PRO A 119 7.37 22.10 -3.53
C PRO A 119 8.86 21.81 -3.80
N VAL A 120 9.17 21.36 -5.02
CA VAL A 120 10.28 21.78 -5.92
C VAL A 120 10.40 20.71 -7.01
N LYS A 121 10.56 21.14 -8.27
CA LYS A 121 10.87 20.28 -9.43
C LYS A 121 12.14 19.46 -9.14
N SER A 122 12.03 18.15 -8.98
CA SER A 122 13.18 17.23 -9.02
C SER A 122 12.77 15.88 -9.59
N ALA A 123 13.68 15.30 -10.37
CA ALA A 123 13.52 14.05 -11.09
C ALA A 123 12.98 12.92 -10.19
N LYS A 124 12.06 12.11 -10.73
CA LYS A 124 11.58 10.89 -10.06
C LYS A 124 12.79 10.00 -9.76
N ALA A 125 12.97 9.63 -8.50
CA ALA A 125 13.93 8.60 -8.11
C ALA A 125 13.51 7.25 -8.73
N ASP A 126 14.48 6.50 -9.25
CA ASP A 126 14.28 5.20 -9.87
C ASP A 126 14.41 4.07 -8.84
N ASP A 127 13.73 2.95 -9.10
CA ASP A 127 13.82 1.75 -8.25
C ASP A 127 15.08 0.93 -8.59
N LEU A 128 16.18 1.23 -7.89
CA LEU A 128 17.48 0.56 -8.10
C LEU A 128 17.46 -0.95 -7.85
N LYS A 129 16.43 -1.49 -7.17
CA LYS A 129 16.27 -2.94 -6.94
C LYS A 129 15.97 -3.73 -8.22
N LYS A 130 15.65 -3.05 -9.32
CA LYS A 130 15.48 -3.67 -10.64
C LYS A 130 16.80 -4.10 -11.28
N ILE A 131 17.92 -3.65 -10.73
CA ILE A 131 19.26 -4.11 -11.09
C ILE A 131 19.56 -5.35 -10.26
N GLU A 132 19.96 -6.41 -10.93
CA GLU A 132 20.30 -7.67 -10.30
C GLU A 132 21.58 -7.52 -9.46
N GLY A 133 21.60 -8.13 -8.28
CA GLY A 133 22.66 -7.96 -7.29
C GLY A 133 22.46 -6.76 -6.35
N ILE A 134 21.60 -5.79 -6.69
CA ILE A 134 21.25 -4.68 -5.79
C ILE A 134 20.12 -5.11 -4.85
N GLY A 135 20.50 -5.56 -3.66
CA GLY A 135 19.56 -5.82 -2.57
C GLY A 135 19.01 -4.54 -1.89
N PRO A 136 18.01 -4.66 -1.01
CA PRO A 136 17.37 -3.51 -0.35
C PRO A 136 18.35 -2.57 0.38
N LYS A 137 19.33 -3.14 1.09
CA LYS A 137 20.34 -2.36 1.83
C LYS A 137 21.33 -1.64 0.92
N ALA A 138 21.69 -2.24 -0.22
CA ALA A 138 22.56 -1.61 -1.22
C ALA A 138 21.83 -0.46 -1.93
N ALA A 139 20.54 -0.66 -2.26
CA ALA A 139 19.69 0.40 -2.81
C ALA A 139 19.55 1.58 -1.85
N GLU A 140 19.31 1.32 -0.56
CA GLU A 140 19.24 2.36 0.48
C GLU A 140 20.58 3.11 0.63
N ALA A 141 21.71 2.41 0.61
CA ALA A 141 23.03 3.02 0.69
C ALA A 141 23.33 3.93 -0.53
N LEU A 142 22.98 3.49 -1.74
CA LEU A 142 23.16 4.28 -2.96
C LEU A 142 22.28 5.53 -2.98
N VAL A 143 21.02 5.40 -2.53
CA VAL A 143 20.11 6.54 -2.41
C VAL A 143 20.61 7.53 -1.34
N ALA A 144 21.12 7.04 -0.21
CA ALA A 144 21.71 7.88 0.84
C ALA A 144 22.95 8.65 0.33
N ALA A 145 23.72 8.06 -0.58
CA ALA A 145 24.85 8.71 -1.26
C ALA A 145 24.44 9.64 -2.42
N GLY A 146 23.14 9.88 -2.63
CA GLY A 146 22.61 10.75 -3.68
C GLY A 146 22.55 10.12 -5.08
N VAL A 147 22.81 8.82 -5.19
CA VAL A 147 22.65 8.02 -6.41
C VAL A 147 21.24 7.42 -6.39
N ASP A 148 20.26 8.23 -6.78
CA ASP A 148 18.83 7.93 -6.67
C ASP A 148 18.14 7.56 -8.00
N THR A 149 18.89 7.54 -9.11
CA THR A 149 18.36 7.31 -10.47
C THR A 149 19.27 6.39 -11.25
N PHE A 150 18.72 5.63 -12.20
CA PHE A 150 19.48 4.75 -13.08
C PHE A 150 20.55 5.53 -13.87
N ALA A 151 20.20 6.74 -14.31
CA ALA A 151 21.13 7.62 -15.02
C ALA A 151 22.30 8.12 -14.16
N LYS A 152 22.10 8.29 -12.84
CA LYS A 152 23.20 8.65 -11.92
C LYS A 152 24.07 7.44 -11.61
N LEU A 153 23.47 6.27 -11.43
CA LEU A 153 24.20 5.03 -11.17
C LEU A 153 25.04 4.59 -12.38
N ALA A 154 24.50 4.71 -13.60
CA ALA A 154 25.21 4.39 -14.83
C ALA A 154 26.47 5.25 -15.06
N LYS A 155 26.50 6.47 -14.53
CA LYS A 155 27.64 7.39 -14.64
C LYS A 155 28.72 7.14 -13.60
N LYS A 156 28.47 6.28 -12.61
CA LYS A 156 29.42 5.98 -11.55
C LYS A 156 30.35 4.84 -11.98
N SER A 157 31.63 4.98 -11.65
CA SER A 157 32.60 3.91 -11.83
C SER A 157 32.38 2.80 -10.79
N VAL A 158 32.82 1.58 -11.11
CA VAL A 158 32.71 0.42 -10.22
C VAL A 158 33.41 0.68 -8.88
N GLU A 159 34.54 1.37 -8.90
CA GLU A 159 35.33 1.73 -7.72
C GLU A 159 34.63 2.75 -6.83
N GLU A 160 33.96 3.75 -7.43
CA GLU A 160 33.15 4.72 -6.68
C GLU A 160 31.96 4.04 -6.01
N ILE A 161 31.28 3.12 -6.72
CA ILE A 161 30.15 2.37 -6.16
C ILE A 161 30.63 1.51 -4.99
N LYS A 162 31.77 0.81 -5.13
CA LYS A 162 32.35 -0.01 -4.07
C LYS A 162 32.74 0.82 -2.84
N THR A 163 33.34 1.99 -3.06
CA THR A 163 33.71 2.93 -1.99
C THR A 163 32.47 3.37 -1.22
N ILE A 164 31.42 3.83 -1.92
CA ILE A 164 30.14 4.24 -1.32
C ILE A 164 29.52 3.14 -0.46
N LEU A 165 29.50 1.90 -0.95
CA LEU A 165 28.93 0.77 -0.20
C LEU A 165 29.74 0.46 1.06
N SER A 166 31.07 0.49 0.96
CA SER A 166 31.97 0.20 2.08
C SER A 166 31.96 1.27 3.16
N GLU A 167 31.85 2.55 2.78
CA GLU A 167 31.76 3.68 3.70
C GLU A 167 30.41 3.74 4.41
N THR A 168 29.34 3.38 3.70
CA THR A 168 27.98 3.40 4.26
C THR A 168 27.74 2.22 5.21
N SER A 169 28.26 1.02 4.89
CA SER A 169 28.15 -0.13 5.77
C SER A 169 29.22 -1.18 5.50
N SER A 170 29.96 -1.55 6.55
CA SER A 170 30.91 -2.67 6.53
C SER A 170 30.29 -4.01 6.14
N THR A 171 28.96 -4.15 6.29
CA THR A 171 28.23 -5.36 5.89
C THR A 171 28.07 -5.51 4.37
N LEU A 172 28.24 -4.43 3.60
CA LEU A 172 28.07 -4.40 2.14
C LEU A 172 29.39 -4.54 1.37
N ALA A 173 30.53 -4.63 2.09
CA ALA A 173 31.86 -4.68 1.49
C ALA A 173 32.14 -5.93 0.62
N HIS A 174 31.34 -6.99 0.79
CA HIS A 174 31.45 -8.24 0.03
C HIS A 174 30.69 -8.23 -1.31
N LEU A 175 29.87 -7.21 -1.57
CA LEU A 175 29.12 -7.10 -2.81
C LEU A 175 30.03 -6.68 -3.96
N ASP A 176 29.80 -7.25 -5.14
CA ASP A 176 30.52 -6.91 -6.36
C ASP A 176 29.64 -6.06 -7.30
N PRO A 177 29.91 -4.75 -7.42
CA PRO A 177 29.12 -3.85 -8.25
C PRO A 177 29.52 -3.83 -9.74
N GLN A 178 30.34 -4.79 -10.20
CA GLN A 178 30.89 -4.80 -11.56
C GLN A 178 29.84 -4.62 -12.68
N THR A 179 28.65 -5.21 -12.54
CA THR A 179 27.59 -5.15 -13.57
C THR A 179 26.57 -4.04 -13.34
N TRP A 180 26.58 -3.38 -12.17
CA TRP A 180 25.49 -2.49 -11.75
C TRP A 180 25.39 -1.23 -12.60
N ALA A 181 26.52 -0.63 -12.98
CA ALA A 181 26.54 0.56 -13.82
C ALA A 181 26.00 0.28 -15.23
N ALA A 182 26.39 -0.85 -15.82
CA ALA A 182 25.94 -1.25 -17.15
C ALA A 182 24.46 -1.68 -17.17
N GLN A 183 23.98 -2.39 -16.15
CA GLN A 183 22.55 -2.67 -15.99
C GLN A 183 21.74 -1.39 -15.78
N ALA A 184 22.26 -0.44 -14.99
CA ALA A 184 21.64 0.87 -14.81
C ALA A 184 21.56 1.65 -16.12
N GLN A 185 22.54 1.52 -17.02
CA GLN A 185 22.49 2.16 -18.32
C GLN A 185 21.35 1.62 -19.18
N LEU A 186 21.20 0.29 -19.27
CA LEU A 186 20.10 -0.33 -20.01
C LEU A 186 18.72 0.02 -19.41
N ALA A 187 18.64 0.10 -18.08
CA ALA A 187 17.44 0.54 -17.38
C ALA A 187 17.12 2.03 -17.65
N ALA A 188 18.13 2.90 -17.70
CA ALA A 188 17.98 4.33 -18.02
C ALA A 188 17.54 4.55 -19.48
N GLU A 189 18.02 3.71 -20.40
CA GLU A 189 17.63 3.71 -21.82
C GLU A 189 16.25 3.06 -22.07
N GLY A 190 15.64 2.45 -21.04
CA GLY A 190 14.34 1.80 -21.14
C GLY A 190 14.34 0.44 -21.86
N LYS A 191 15.52 -0.16 -22.05
CA LYS A 191 15.72 -1.45 -22.74
C LYS A 191 15.49 -2.63 -21.80
N TRP A 192 14.27 -2.73 -21.27
CA TRP A 192 13.91 -3.72 -20.25
C TRP A 192 13.99 -5.17 -20.73
N ASP A 193 13.69 -5.43 -22.00
CA ASP A 193 13.75 -6.78 -22.57
C ASP A 193 15.18 -7.29 -22.74
N GLU A 194 16.11 -6.40 -23.12
CA GLU A 194 17.54 -6.71 -23.22
C GLU A 194 18.16 -6.88 -21.83
N LEU A 195 17.79 -6.00 -20.88
CA LEU A 195 18.21 -6.10 -19.49
C LEU A 195 17.77 -7.44 -18.89
N LYS A 196 16.53 -7.86 -19.11
CA LYS A 196 16.00 -9.11 -18.57
C LYS A 196 16.73 -10.34 -19.12
N LYS A 197 16.98 -10.38 -20.44
CA LYS A 197 17.77 -11.46 -21.06
C LYS A 197 19.17 -11.54 -20.47
N TRP A 198 19.80 -10.40 -20.25
CA TRP A 198 21.12 -10.35 -19.65
C TRP A 198 21.10 -10.81 -18.18
N GLN A 199 20.10 -10.39 -17.40
CA GLN A 199 19.90 -10.84 -16.01
C GLN A 199 19.69 -12.36 -15.91
N ASP A 200 18.98 -12.96 -16.86
CA ASP A 200 18.77 -14.42 -16.89
C ASP A 200 20.09 -15.21 -17.12
N GLU A 201 21.14 -14.56 -17.66
CA GLU A 201 22.47 -15.16 -17.88
C GLU A 201 23.44 -14.94 -16.70
N LEU A 202 23.18 -13.94 -15.87
CA LEU A 202 24.00 -13.58 -14.71
C LEU A 202 23.70 -14.49 -13.51
N ASN A 203 24.64 -14.57 -12.57
CA ASN A 203 24.44 -15.26 -11.30
C ASN A 203 24.56 -14.26 -10.15
N GLY A 204 23.43 -13.64 -9.76
CA GLY A 204 23.39 -12.68 -8.67
C GLY A 204 24.09 -11.37 -9.02
N GLY A 205 24.05 -10.97 -10.30
CA GLY A 205 24.70 -9.76 -10.80
C GLY A 205 26.21 -9.93 -11.09
N ILE A 206 26.74 -11.15 -11.11
CA ILE A 206 28.13 -11.44 -11.50
C ILE A 206 28.11 -12.20 -12.84
N VAL A 207 29.00 -11.81 -13.76
CA VAL A 207 29.19 -12.51 -15.05
C VAL A 207 29.80 -13.87 -14.76
N LYS A 208 29.21 -14.93 -15.31
CA LYS A 208 29.72 -16.32 -15.21
C LYS A 208 31.16 -16.44 -15.70
#